data_AF-A0A934ZKJ3-F1
#
_entry.id   AF-A0A934ZKJ3-F1
#
_cell.length_a   1.000
_cell.length_b   1.000
_cell.length_c   1.000
_cell.angle_alpha   90.00
_cell.angle_beta   90.00
_cell.angle_gamma   90.00
#
_symmetry.space_group_name_H-M   'P 1'
#
loop_
_entity.id
_entity.type
_entity.pdbx_description
1 polymer ?
#
loop_
_entity_poly.entity_id
_entity_poly.type
_entity_poly.pdbx_seq_one_letter_code
_entity_poly.pdbx_strand_id
1 'polypeptide(L)'
;MSTPETIQRARRHLLVAYGLVNALVFALSRPAAVRRDLHGLIGVVFLVAALRGVSRDDDDTERYGIRLEGLIPGHQGDPRSLPRAVIEAIPSAIRELGVAALVAAVVLPVYSLAWPLINQPIGPRHLPFAHDPVATLLGEVVAVALTEELFFRGYVQTRIADALGLADFTRTRKPPFADAARVLVLTSALFALTHVIAEPGIGRAAVFFPSLLFGALRIWRGGIGAAVALHAIFNVFERYLEGR
;
A
#
# COMPACT_ATOMS: atom_id res chain seq x y z
N MET A 1 -14.84 -22.82 2.45
CA MET A 1 -13.98 -23.18 3.61
C MET A 1 -12.57 -23.47 3.11
N SER A 2 -11.56 -22.85 3.72
CA SER A 2 -10.15 -23.09 3.37
C SER A 2 -9.69 -24.45 3.89
N THR A 3 -8.99 -25.23 3.05
CA THR A 3 -8.38 -26.50 3.49
C THR A 3 -7.06 -26.22 4.25
N PRO A 4 -6.61 -27.15 5.12
CA PRO A 4 -5.31 -27.02 5.80
C PRO A 4 -4.14 -26.80 4.83
N GLU A 5 -4.16 -27.47 3.67
CA GLU A 5 -3.14 -27.32 2.63
C GLU A 5 -3.11 -25.90 2.05
N THR A 6 -4.28 -25.31 1.79
CA THR A 6 -4.38 -23.92 1.28
C THR A 6 -3.87 -22.91 2.31
N ILE A 7 -4.19 -23.11 3.59
CA ILE A 7 -3.68 -22.27 4.69
C ILE A 7 -2.16 -22.36 4.80
N GLN A 8 -1.60 -23.58 4.76
CA GLN A 8 -0.16 -23.78 4.84
C GLN A 8 0.57 -23.18 3.64
N ARG A 9 0.01 -23.32 2.43
CA ARG A 9 0.53 -22.70 1.21
C ARG A 9 0.55 -21.17 1.33
N ALA A 10 -0.54 -20.56 1.79
CA ALA A 10 -0.63 -19.11 1.98
C ALA A 10 0.41 -18.60 2.99
N ARG A 11 0.58 -19.29 4.13
CA ARG A 11 1.61 -18.96 5.12
C ARG A 11 3.01 -19.02 4.52
N ARG A 12 3.35 -20.08 3.79
CA ARG A 12 4.65 -20.21 3.14
C ARG A 12 4.91 -19.09 2.15
N HIS A 13 3.94 -18.79 1.28
CA HIS A 13 4.07 -17.74 0.28
C HIS A 13 4.25 -16.36 0.94
N LEU A 14 3.45 -16.05 1.97
CA LEU A 14 3.57 -14.83 2.75
C LEU A 14 4.96 -14.70 3.38
N LEU A 15 5.42 -15.72 4.10
CA LEU A 15 6.71 -15.68 4.81
C LEU A 15 7.88 -15.53 3.85
N VAL A 16 7.89 -16.26 2.74
CA VAL A 16 8.95 -16.18 1.73
C VAL A 16 8.96 -14.81 1.05
N ALA A 17 7.80 -14.33 0.58
CA ALA A 17 7.71 -13.05 -0.09
C ALA A 17 8.09 -11.89 0.85
N TYR A 18 7.53 -11.87 2.06
CA TYR A 18 7.82 -10.83 3.04
C TYR A 18 9.28 -10.87 3.50
N GLY A 19 9.83 -12.07 3.76
CA GLY A 19 11.23 -12.23 4.16
C GLY A 19 12.21 -11.75 3.08
N LEU A 20 11.99 -12.14 1.82
CA LEU A 20 12.83 -11.70 0.69
C LEU A 20 12.74 -10.20 0.46
N VAL A 21 11.52 -9.64 0.47
CA VAL A 21 11.30 -8.20 0.32
C VAL A 21 12.04 -7.43 1.42
N ASN A 22 11.91 -7.84 2.69
CA ASN A 22 12.58 -7.14 3.79
C ASN A 22 14.10 -7.29 3.76
N ALA A 23 14.64 -8.43 3.30
CA ALA A 23 16.08 -8.58 3.10
C ALA A 23 16.60 -7.58 2.03
N LEU A 24 15.85 -7.41 0.94
CA LEU A 24 16.18 -6.45 -0.12
C LEU A 24 16.01 -5.00 0.34
N VAL A 25 14.90 -4.67 1.01
CA VAL A 25 14.67 -3.34 1.61
C VAL A 25 15.80 -2.99 2.56
N PHE A 26 16.18 -3.91 3.45
CA PHE A 26 17.30 -3.70 4.36
C PHE A 26 18.58 -3.36 3.59
N ALA A 27 18.94 -4.16 2.59
CA ALA A 27 20.14 -3.97 1.78
C ALA A 27 20.13 -2.63 1.01
N LEU A 28 18.99 -2.28 0.39
CA LEU A 28 18.80 -1.06 -0.41
C LEU A 28 18.75 0.21 0.45
N SER A 29 18.40 0.10 1.73
CA SER A 29 18.43 1.22 2.68
C SER A 29 19.78 1.40 3.37
N ARG A 30 20.79 0.56 3.10
CA ARG A 30 22.13 0.76 3.69
C ARG A 30 22.86 1.94 3.03
N PRO A 31 23.74 2.66 3.76
CA PRO A 31 24.45 3.83 3.22
C PRO A 31 25.21 3.57 1.91
N ALA A 32 25.73 2.37 1.70
CA ALA A 32 26.44 2.00 0.48
C ALA A 32 25.53 1.92 -0.76
N ALA A 33 24.26 1.54 -0.58
CA ALA A 33 23.27 1.48 -1.65
C ALA A 33 22.68 2.88 -1.92
N VAL A 34 22.38 3.64 -0.86
CA VAL A 34 21.89 5.03 -0.97
C VAL A 34 22.89 5.92 -1.71
N ARG A 35 24.20 5.81 -1.43
CA ARG A 35 25.25 6.55 -2.17
C ARG A 35 25.34 6.20 -3.66
N ARG A 36 24.75 5.08 -4.09
CA ARG A 36 24.69 4.63 -5.48
C ARG A 36 23.33 4.89 -6.12
N ASP A 37 22.47 5.67 -5.45
CA ASP A 37 21.11 5.97 -5.90
C ASP A 37 20.22 4.73 -6.11
N LEU A 38 20.51 3.65 -5.37
CA LEU A 38 19.75 2.40 -5.48
C LEU A 38 18.50 2.36 -4.61
N HIS A 39 18.29 3.36 -3.75
CA HIS A 39 17.18 3.38 -2.80
C HIS A 39 15.80 3.36 -3.49
N GLY A 40 15.69 4.04 -4.65
CA GLY A 40 14.47 4.04 -5.46
C GLY A 40 14.04 2.65 -5.97
N LEU A 41 14.93 1.65 -5.96
CA LEU A 41 14.60 0.28 -6.36
C LEU A 41 13.67 -0.44 -5.37
N ILE A 42 13.45 0.10 -4.17
CA ILE A 42 12.51 -0.47 -3.19
C ILE A 42 11.10 -0.58 -3.77
N GLY A 43 10.61 0.44 -4.48
CA GLY A 43 9.30 0.38 -5.15
C GLY A 43 9.23 -0.73 -6.21
N VAL A 44 10.31 -0.95 -6.95
CA VAL A 44 10.41 -2.06 -7.92
C VAL A 44 10.35 -3.41 -7.21
N VAL A 45 11.02 -3.56 -6.06
CA VAL A 45 10.97 -4.78 -5.25
C VAL A 45 9.53 -5.08 -4.80
N PHE A 46 8.81 -4.09 -4.28
CA PHE A 46 7.41 -4.25 -3.88
C PHE A 46 6.52 -4.63 -5.06
N LEU A 47 6.65 -3.93 -6.19
CA LEU A 47 5.89 -4.19 -7.41
C LEU A 47 6.09 -5.61 -7.92
N VAL A 48 7.36 -6.03 -8.09
CA VAL A 48 7.69 -7.36 -8.60
C VAL A 48 7.25 -8.46 -7.64
N ALA A 49 7.41 -8.27 -6.33
CA ALA A 49 6.99 -9.23 -5.32
C ALA A 49 5.46 -9.41 -5.32
N ALA A 50 4.71 -8.31 -5.42
CA ALA A 50 3.26 -8.34 -5.50
C ALA A 50 2.78 -9.06 -6.76
N LEU A 51 3.26 -8.65 -7.95
CA LEU A 51 2.84 -9.22 -9.22
C LEU A 51 3.19 -10.72 -9.34
N ARG A 52 4.41 -11.12 -8.95
CA ARG A 52 4.78 -12.55 -8.91
C ARG A 52 4.06 -13.34 -7.83
N GLY A 53 3.57 -12.67 -6.80
CA GLY A 53 2.77 -13.27 -5.74
C GLY A 53 1.34 -13.56 -6.22
N VAL A 54 0.78 -12.65 -7.00
CA VAL A 54 -0.55 -12.76 -7.62
C VAL A 54 -0.55 -13.79 -8.74
N SER A 55 0.48 -13.79 -9.60
CA SER A 55 0.57 -14.73 -10.73
C SER A 55 0.76 -16.19 -10.35
N ARG A 56 1.09 -16.46 -9.08
CA ARG A 56 1.15 -17.82 -8.53
C ARG A 56 -0.21 -18.33 -8.01
N ASP A 57 -1.21 -17.45 -7.93
CA ASP A 57 -2.57 -17.73 -7.48
C ASP A 57 -3.55 -17.46 -8.64
N ASP A 58 -3.28 -18.09 -9.79
CA ASP A 58 -4.15 -18.09 -10.99
C ASP A 58 -4.48 -16.70 -11.57
N ASP A 59 -3.66 -15.68 -11.29
CA ASP A 59 -3.86 -14.29 -11.72
C ASP A 59 -5.22 -13.68 -11.29
N ASP A 60 -5.77 -14.08 -10.13
CA ASP A 60 -7.02 -13.51 -9.56
C ASP A 60 -6.80 -12.07 -9.03
N THR A 61 -6.63 -11.13 -9.95
CA THR A 61 -6.39 -9.70 -9.66
C THR A 61 -7.55 -9.04 -8.90
N GLU A 62 -8.77 -9.58 -8.98
CA GLU A 62 -9.93 -9.06 -8.25
C GLU A 62 -9.78 -9.28 -6.75
N ARG A 63 -9.44 -10.51 -6.38
CA ARG A 63 -9.24 -10.91 -4.99
C ARG A 63 -8.15 -10.10 -4.30
N TYR A 64 -7.11 -9.74 -5.04
CA TYR A 64 -6.04 -8.87 -4.57
C TYR A 64 -6.40 -7.38 -4.65
N GLY A 65 -7.56 -7.00 -5.18
CA GLY A 65 -8.01 -5.60 -5.29
C GLY A 65 -7.19 -4.77 -6.28
N ILE A 66 -6.53 -5.45 -7.23
CA ILE A 66 -5.62 -4.92 -8.25
C ILE A 66 -6.40 -4.59 -9.54
N ARG A 67 -7.66 -5.02 -9.66
CA ARG A 67 -8.57 -4.56 -10.71
C ARG A 67 -8.85 -3.07 -10.48
N LEU A 68 -7.97 -2.23 -11.01
CA LEU A 68 -8.11 -0.78 -11.13
C LEU A 68 -9.18 -0.44 -12.19
N GLU A 69 -10.34 -1.11 -12.13
CA GLU A 69 -11.47 -0.99 -13.07
C GLU A 69 -11.02 -0.93 -14.56
N GLY A 70 -9.99 -1.71 -14.92
CA GLY A 70 -9.47 -1.78 -16.30
C GLY A 70 -8.03 -1.31 -16.52
N LEU A 71 -7.36 -0.65 -15.56
CA LEU A 71 -5.99 -0.15 -15.80
C LEU A 71 -4.91 -1.25 -15.88
N ILE A 72 -5.20 -2.44 -15.31
CA ILE A 72 -4.40 -3.66 -15.47
C ILE A 72 -5.34 -4.70 -16.10
N PRO A 73 -5.13 -5.12 -17.36
CA PRO A 73 -5.99 -6.09 -18.01
C PRO A 73 -5.96 -7.40 -17.22
N GLY A 74 -7.07 -7.70 -16.55
CA GLY A 74 -7.20 -8.84 -15.63
C GLY A 74 -7.72 -10.13 -16.29
N HIS A 75 -7.86 -10.17 -17.61
CA HIS A 75 -8.23 -11.39 -18.32
C HIS A 75 -7.39 -11.57 -19.58
N GLN A 76 -6.91 -12.80 -19.81
CA GLN A 76 -6.46 -13.21 -21.13
C GLN A 76 -7.60 -12.93 -22.12
N GLY A 77 -7.33 -12.10 -23.13
CA GLY A 77 -8.31 -11.73 -24.16
C GLY A 77 -9.05 -10.41 -23.97
N ASP A 78 -8.62 -9.50 -23.07
CA ASP A 78 -9.15 -8.12 -23.05
C ASP A 78 -8.78 -7.42 -24.38
N PRO A 79 -9.76 -7.09 -25.25
CA PRO A 79 -9.51 -6.55 -26.59
C PRO A 79 -9.19 -5.05 -26.57
N ARG A 80 -9.20 -4.41 -25.39
CA ARG A 80 -9.00 -2.96 -25.28
C ARG A 80 -7.52 -2.61 -25.43
N SER A 81 -7.26 -1.54 -26.18
CA SER A 81 -5.92 -0.93 -26.20
C SER A 81 -5.62 -0.25 -24.86
N LEU A 82 -4.35 -0.20 -24.47
CA LEU A 82 -3.90 0.45 -23.22
C LEU A 82 -4.47 1.89 -23.05
N PRO A 83 -4.49 2.75 -24.09
CA PRO A 83 -5.09 4.09 -23.97
C PRO A 83 -6.57 4.05 -23.62
N ARG A 84 -7.32 3.14 -24.23
CA ARG A 84 -8.76 2.97 -23.95
C ARG A 84 -8.99 2.48 -22.54
N ALA A 85 -8.19 1.52 -22.08
CA ALA A 85 -8.24 1.00 -20.71
C ALA A 85 -7.96 2.10 -19.66
N VAL A 86 -7.00 2.99 -19.93
CA VAL A 86 -6.71 4.15 -19.08
C VAL A 86 -7.89 5.13 -19.05
N ILE A 87 -8.45 5.48 -20.21
CA ILE A 87 -9.59 6.41 -20.30
C ILE A 87 -10.81 5.86 -19.56
N GLU A 88 -11.12 4.58 -19.74
CA GLU A 88 -12.25 3.92 -19.08
C GLU A 88 -12.07 3.82 -17.55
N ALA A 89 -10.82 3.86 -17.06
CA ALA A 89 -10.52 3.85 -15.63
C ALA A 89 -10.67 5.24 -14.96
N ILE A 90 -10.73 6.35 -15.73
CA ILE A 90 -10.81 7.72 -15.20
C ILE A 90 -11.99 7.92 -14.22
N PRO A 91 -13.23 7.51 -14.53
CA PRO A 91 -14.36 7.71 -13.61
C PRO A 91 -14.17 7.00 -12.27
N SER A 92 -13.57 5.80 -12.29
CA SER A 92 -13.22 5.07 -11.08
C SER A 92 -12.12 5.79 -10.30
N ALA A 93 -11.06 6.22 -10.97
CA ALA A 93 -9.96 6.96 -10.34
C ALA A 93 -10.46 8.24 -9.64
N ILE A 94 -11.34 9.01 -10.29
CA ILE A 94 -11.97 10.20 -9.70
C ILE A 94 -12.78 9.83 -8.46
N ARG A 95 -13.57 8.74 -8.51
CA ARG A 95 -14.36 8.28 -7.37
C ARG A 95 -13.48 7.88 -6.20
N GLU A 96 -12.43 7.09 -6.43
CA GLU A 96 -11.52 6.65 -5.37
C GLU A 96 -10.71 7.82 -4.80
N LEU A 97 -10.30 8.78 -5.63
CA LEU A 97 -9.68 10.03 -5.19
C LEU A 97 -10.64 10.88 -4.34
N GLY A 98 -11.91 11.00 -4.75
CA GLY A 98 -12.94 11.71 -3.99
C GLY A 98 -13.16 11.07 -2.62
N VAL A 99 -13.22 9.74 -2.54
CA VAL A 99 -13.28 9.00 -1.27
C VAL A 99 -12.05 9.29 -0.41
N ALA A 100 -10.84 9.20 -0.97
CA ALA A 100 -9.61 9.47 -0.26
C ALA A 100 -9.56 10.92 0.27
N ALA A 101 -9.95 11.90 -0.54
CA ALA A 101 -10.02 13.31 -0.15
C ALA A 101 -11.01 13.56 0.99
N LEU A 102 -12.19 12.94 0.96
CA LEU A 102 -13.17 13.05 2.05
C LEU A 102 -12.64 12.46 3.35
N VAL A 103 -11.99 11.29 3.28
CA VAL A 103 -11.37 10.65 4.45
C VAL A 103 -10.22 11.51 4.98
N ALA A 104 -9.36 12.03 4.09
CA ALA A 104 -8.26 12.92 4.45
C ALA A 104 -8.77 14.20 5.14
N ALA A 105 -9.84 14.82 4.63
CA ALA A 105 -10.43 16.03 5.21
C ALA A 105 -10.87 15.84 6.67
N VAL A 106 -11.27 14.62 7.04
CA VAL A 106 -11.65 14.27 8.42
C VAL A 106 -10.43 13.88 9.26
N VAL A 107 -9.52 13.07 8.71
CA VAL A 107 -8.44 12.45 9.48
C VAL A 107 -7.23 13.37 9.63
N LEU A 108 -6.85 14.12 8.60
CA LEU A 108 -5.65 14.96 8.62
C LEU A 108 -5.66 16.05 9.70
N PRO A 109 -6.79 16.73 10.01
CA PRO A 109 -6.83 17.66 11.13
C PRO A 109 -6.46 16.98 12.45
N VAL A 110 -7.07 15.84 12.75
CA VAL A 110 -6.77 15.06 13.97
C VAL A 110 -5.32 14.57 13.95
N TYR A 111 -4.85 14.05 12.82
CA TYR A 111 -3.46 13.61 12.64
C TYR A 111 -2.48 14.73 12.93
N SER A 112 -2.72 15.94 12.41
CA SER A 112 -1.84 17.11 12.60
C SER A 112 -1.72 17.54 14.07
N LEU A 113 -2.75 17.30 14.88
CA LEU A 113 -2.73 17.58 16.32
C LEU A 113 -1.91 16.53 17.08
N ALA A 114 -1.97 15.27 16.64
CA ALA A 114 -1.22 14.16 17.24
C ALA A 114 0.24 14.07 16.76
N TRP A 115 0.54 14.61 15.58
CA TRP A 115 1.86 14.50 14.92
C TRP A 115 3.05 14.94 15.79
N PRO A 116 3.00 16.07 16.55
CA PRO A 116 4.11 16.51 17.39
C PRO A 116 4.41 15.60 18.59
N LEU A 117 3.54 14.63 18.90
CA LEU A 117 3.75 13.69 20.01
C LEU A 117 4.85 12.66 19.68
N ILE A 118 5.13 12.45 18.39
CA ILE A 118 6.05 11.40 17.91
C ILE A 118 7.11 12.00 16.98
N ASN A 119 6.79 13.07 16.26
CA ASN A 119 7.64 13.69 15.26
C ASN A 119 8.05 15.11 15.65
N GLN A 120 9.14 15.60 15.06
CA GLN A 120 9.63 16.96 15.23
C GLN A 120 9.81 17.61 13.85
N PRO A 121 9.41 18.88 13.67
CA PRO A 121 9.62 19.58 12.41
C PRO A 121 11.12 19.80 12.17
N ILE A 122 11.54 19.63 10.93
CA ILE A 122 12.93 19.89 10.49
C ILE A 122 13.08 21.35 10.07
N GLY A 123 12.01 21.93 9.50
CA GLY A 123 12.00 23.30 9.01
C GLY A 123 10.60 23.94 9.04
N PRO A 124 10.47 25.17 8.53
CA PRO A 124 9.17 25.81 8.38
C PRO A 124 8.32 25.03 7.37
N ARG A 125 7.03 24.91 7.67
CA ARG A 125 6.07 24.19 6.82
C ARG A 125 5.96 24.86 5.45
N HIS A 126 6.13 24.07 4.40
CA HIS A 126 5.96 24.50 3.02
C HIS A 126 5.47 23.33 2.18
N LEU A 127 4.79 23.63 1.07
CA LEU A 127 4.37 22.57 0.17
C LEU A 127 5.58 22.05 -0.63
N PRO A 128 5.73 20.73 -0.81
CA PRO A 128 6.89 20.13 -1.48
C PRO A 128 6.88 20.30 -3.01
N PHE A 129 6.10 21.24 -3.55
CA PHE A 129 5.88 21.44 -4.99
C PHE A 129 6.72 22.56 -5.59
N ALA A 130 7.72 23.08 -4.87
CA ALA A 130 8.38 24.33 -5.23
C ALA A 130 9.13 24.31 -6.57
N HIS A 131 9.52 23.13 -7.09
CA HIS A 131 10.38 23.04 -8.29
C HIS A 131 9.76 22.19 -9.41
N ASP A 132 9.28 20.97 -9.10
CA ASP A 132 8.59 20.12 -10.07
C ASP A 132 7.37 19.42 -9.44
N PRO A 133 6.19 20.06 -9.49
CA PRO A 133 4.97 19.50 -8.92
C PRO A 133 4.57 18.16 -9.55
N VAL A 134 4.78 18.01 -10.86
CA VAL A 134 4.32 16.84 -11.62
C VAL A 134 5.20 15.63 -11.29
N ALA A 135 6.53 15.77 -11.32
CA ALA A 135 7.42 14.69 -10.94
C ALA A 135 7.25 14.30 -9.47
N THR A 136 7.00 15.28 -8.58
CA THR A 136 6.72 15.01 -7.16
C THR A 136 5.44 14.19 -6.99
N LEU A 137 4.34 14.60 -7.63
CA LEU A 137 3.08 13.86 -7.59
C LEU A 137 3.21 12.45 -8.18
N LEU A 138 3.89 12.31 -9.32
CA LEU A 138 4.11 11.01 -9.95
C LEU A 138 4.99 10.11 -9.09
N GLY A 139 6.03 10.65 -8.45
CA GLY A 139 6.88 9.92 -7.52
C GLY A 139 6.09 9.39 -6.32
N GLU A 140 5.36 10.27 -5.63
CA GLU A 140 4.58 9.88 -4.45
C GLU A 140 3.44 8.91 -4.79
N VAL A 141 2.74 9.11 -5.90
CA VAL A 141 1.61 8.25 -6.29
C VAL A 141 2.08 6.94 -6.91
N VAL A 142 2.96 6.98 -7.92
CA VAL A 142 3.30 5.81 -8.74
C VAL A 142 4.47 5.03 -8.16
N ALA A 143 5.54 5.71 -7.76
CA ALA A 143 6.74 5.02 -7.29
C ALA A 143 6.57 4.52 -5.85
N VAL A 144 5.93 5.32 -4.99
CA VAL A 144 5.76 5.00 -3.56
C VAL A 144 4.39 4.37 -3.30
N ALA A 145 3.33 5.17 -3.28
CA ALA A 145 2.02 4.74 -2.79
C ALA A 145 1.48 3.53 -3.56
N LEU A 146 1.52 3.54 -4.90
CA LEU A 146 1.01 2.43 -5.69
C LEU A 146 1.76 1.12 -5.40
N THR A 147 3.09 1.15 -5.38
CA THR A 147 3.89 -0.08 -5.22
C THR A 147 3.73 -0.65 -3.81
N GLU A 148 3.72 0.20 -2.80
CA GLU A 148 3.51 -0.20 -1.40
C GLU A 148 2.10 -0.74 -1.18
N GLU A 149 1.06 -0.03 -1.65
CA GLU A 149 -0.32 -0.49 -1.49
C GLU A 149 -0.59 -1.79 -2.27
N LEU A 150 0.00 -1.95 -3.45
CA LEU A 150 -0.08 -3.19 -4.23
C LEU A 150 0.51 -4.37 -3.44
N PHE A 151 1.67 -4.19 -2.82
CA PHE A 151 2.30 -5.23 -2.03
C PHE A 151 1.60 -5.47 -0.69
N PHE A 152 1.32 -4.43 0.09
CA PHE A 152 0.79 -4.59 1.43
C PHE A 152 -0.72 -4.82 1.47
N ARG A 153 -1.51 -3.99 0.78
CA ARG A 153 -2.99 -4.03 0.86
C ARG A 153 -3.56 -4.94 -0.21
N GLY A 154 -2.87 -5.06 -1.33
CA GLY A 154 -3.12 -6.11 -2.31
C GLY A 154 -2.64 -7.46 -1.79
N TYR A 155 -1.34 -7.73 -1.92
CA TYR A 155 -0.79 -9.07 -1.70
C TYR A 155 -0.78 -9.52 -0.22
N VAL A 156 -0.11 -8.81 0.68
CA VAL A 156 0.11 -9.24 2.08
C VAL A 156 -1.20 -9.35 2.85
N GLN A 157 -2.08 -8.34 2.78
CA GLN A 157 -3.38 -8.34 3.45
C GLN A 157 -4.24 -9.54 3.03
N THR A 158 -4.25 -9.85 1.74
CA THR A 158 -4.96 -11.03 1.19
C THR A 158 -4.36 -12.32 1.73
N ARG A 159 -3.02 -12.46 1.70
CA ARG A 159 -2.33 -13.67 2.18
C ARG A 159 -2.46 -13.88 3.69
N ILE A 160 -2.51 -12.81 4.48
CA ILE A 160 -2.79 -12.89 5.92
C ILE A 160 -4.19 -13.45 6.14
N ALA A 161 -5.20 -12.95 5.43
CA ALA A 161 -6.55 -13.48 5.53
C ALA A 161 -6.60 -14.99 5.19
N ASP A 162 -5.92 -15.40 4.12
CA ASP A 162 -5.82 -16.82 3.75
C ASP A 162 -5.12 -17.67 4.80
N ALA A 163 -4.02 -17.17 5.37
CA ALA A 163 -3.25 -17.84 6.42
C ALA A 163 -4.03 -18.01 7.73
N LEU A 164 -5.10 -17.21 7.91
CA LEU A 164 -6.07 -17.31 8.99
C LEU A 164 -7.30 -18.15 8.62
N GLY A 165 -7.39 -18.68 7.40
CA GLY A 165 -8.54 -19.45 6.92
C GLY A 165 -9.74 -18.58 6.49
N LEU A 166 -9.51 -17.30 6.23
CA LEU A 166 -10.52 -16.30 5.88
C LEU A 166 -10.48 -15.99 4.37
N ALA A 167 -10.52 -17.01 3.51
CA ALA A 167 -10.26 -16.83 2.06
C ALA A 167 -11.23 -15.87 1.34
N ASP A 168 -12.47 -15.74 1.81
CA ASP A 168 -13.47 -14.83 1.24
C ASP A 168 -13.38 -13.40 1.79
N PHE A 169 -12.48 -13.14 2.74
CA PHE A 169 -12.36 -11.87 3.45
C PHE A 169 -12.18 -10.67 2.53
N THR A 170 -11.36 -10.77 1.49
CA THR A 170 -11.09 -9.65 0.59
C THR A 170 -12.15 -9.46 -0.49
N ARG A 171 -13.07 -10.43 -0.64
CA ARG A 171 -14.26 -10.35 -1.50
C ARG A 171 -15.46 -9.75 -0.76
N THR A 172 -15.54 -9.95 0.56
CA THR A 172 -16.53 -9.27 1.40
C THR A 172 -16.09 -7.85 1.75
N ARG A 173 -16.94 -6.87 1.46
CA ARG A 173 -16.72 -5.47 1.88
C ARG A 173 -17.11 -5.21 3.33
N LYS A 174 -17.66 -6.22 4.02
CA LYS A 174 -18.17 -6.14 5.40
C LYS A 174 -17.86 -7.45 6.16
N PRO A 175 -16.56 -7.80 6.32
CA PRO A 175 -16.20 -8.94 7.15
C PRO A 175 -16.58 -8.69 8.63
N PRO A 176 -16.73 -9.76 9.44
CA PRO A 176 -16.90 -9.61 10.88
C PRO A 176 -15.80 -8.73 11.49
N PHE A 177 -16.15 -7.87 12.45
CA PHE A 177 -15.21 -6.90 13.02
C PHE A 177 -13.95 -7.57 13.61
N ALA A 178 -14.11 -8.70 14.29
CA ALA A 178 -12.98 -9.42 14.88
C ALA A 178 -11.97 -9.91 13.83
N ASP A 179 -12.47 -10.42 12.71
CA ASP A 179 -11.64 -10.87 11.58
C ASP A 179 -10.99 -9.68 10.89
N ALA A 180 -11.74 -8.59 10.71
CA ALA A 180 -11.23 -7.34 10.16
C ALA A 180 -10.08 -6.79 11.00
N ALA A 181 -10.28 -6.67 12.31
CA ALA A 181 -9.26 -6.19 13.24
C ALA A 181 -7.99 -7.05 13.19
N ARG A 182 -8.11 -8.38 13.19
CA ARG A 182 -6.95 -9.29 13.10
C ARG A 182 -6.15 -9.08 11.82
N VAL A 183 -6.81 -9.06 10.67
CA VAL A 183 -6.13 -8.89 9.37
C VAL A 183 -5.48 -7.51 9.27
N LEU A 184 -6.18 -6.46 9.69
CA LEU A 184 -5.69 -5.08 9.65
C LEU A 184 -4.49 -4.87 10.58
N VAL A 185 -4.54 -5.37 11.81
CA VAL A 185 -3.46 -5.25 12.78
C VAL A 185 -2.22 -6.00 12.30
N LEU A 186 -2.37 -7.23 11.81
CA LEU A 186 -1.22 -8.01 11.32
C LEU A 186 -0.60 -7.37 10.08
N THR A 187 -1.42 -6.94 9.12
CA THR A 187 -0.93 -6.27 7.90
C THR A 187 -0.18 -4.98 8.27
N SER A 188 -0.75 -4.18 9.17
CA SER A 188 -0.16 -2.91 9.59
C SER A 188 1.09 -3.08 10.41
N ALA A 189 1.17 -4.12 11.24
CA ALA A 189 2.38 -4.48 11.96
C ALA A 189 3.51 -4.85 11.00
N LEU A 190 3.23 -5.66 9.97
CA LEU A 190 4.22 -6.02 8.95
C LEU A 190 4.65 -4.79 8.12
N PHE A 191 3.73 -3.88 7.81
CA PHE A 191 4.04 -2.62 7.12
C PHE A 191 4.98 -1.73 7.94
N ALA A 192 4.65 -1.51 9.21
CA ALA A 192 5.47 -0.74 10.14
C ALA A 192 6.84 -1.39 10.39
N LEU A 193 6.89 -2.71 10.49
CA LEU A 193 8.16 -3.44 10.63
C LEU A 193 9.08 -3.23 9.42
N THR A 194 8.53 -3.21 8.20
CA THR A 194 9.32 -2.92 7.00
C THR A 194 9.92 -1.51 7.04
N HIS A 195 9.19 -0.53 7.56
CA HIS A 195 9.70 0.84 7.74
C HIS A 195 10.82 0.90 8.79
N VAL A 196 10.67 0.19 9.90
CA VAL A 196 11.74 0.08 10.93
C VAL A 196 12.98 -0.64 10.39
N ILE A 197 12.80 -1.63 9.50
CA ILE A 197 13.92 -2.33 8.85
C ILE A 197 14.65 -1.40 7.87
N ALA A 198 13.90 -0.62 7.08
CA ALA A 198 14.45 0.37 6.17
C ALA A 198 15.27 1.40 6.93
N GLU A 199 14.70 1.99 7.99
CA GLU A 199 15.33 2.99 8.83
C GLU A 199 15.01 2.73 10.32
N PRO A 200 15.99 2.29 11.13
CA PRO A 200 15.72 1.95 12.53
C PRO A 200 15.29 3.17 13.35
N GLY A 201 14.09 3.10 13.95
CA GLY A 201 13.58 4.11 14.88
C GLY A 201 12.12 3.87 15.25
N ILE A 202 11.75 4.18 16.50
CA ILE A 202 10.37 3.99 16.99
C ILE A 202 9.39 4.90 16.24
N GLY A 203 9.82 6.11 15.84
CA GLY A 203 9.00 7.01 15.01
C GLY A 203 8.60 6.37 13.67
N ARG A 204 9.45 5.52 13.08
CA ARG A 204 9.14 4.79 11.85
C ARG A 204 8.06 3.74 12.03
N ALA A 205 7.82 3.26 13.26
CA ALA A 205 6.71 2.36 13.55
C ALA A 205 5.35 3.09 13.57
N ALA A 206 5.31 4.43 13.65
CA ALA A 206 4.07 5.20 13.71
C ALA A 206 3.22 5.05 12.44
N VAL A 207 3.83 4.68 11.30
CA VAL A 207 3.11 4.35 10.06
C VAL A 207 2.13 3.17 10.21
N PHE A 208 2.20 2.43 11.33
CA PHE A 208 1.19 1.46 11.76
C PHE A 208 -0.23 2.06 11.76
N PHE A 209 -0.40 3.28 12.27
CA PHE A 209 -1.72 3.91 12.42
C PHE A 209 -2.37 4.29 11.09
N PRO A 210 -1.71 5.06 10.18
CA PRO A 210 -2.28 5.32 8.86
C PRO A 210 -2.43 4.02 8.05
N SER A 211 -1.57 3.02 8.26
CA SER A 211 -1.73 1.70 7.64
C SER A 211 -3.05 1.01 7.98
N LEU A 212 -3.54 1.12 9.22
CA LEU A 212 -4.84 0.58 9.61
C LEU A 212 -5.96 1.20 8.77
N LEU A 213 -5.90 2.51 8.55
CA LEU A 213 -6.86 3.26 7.74
C LEU A 213 -6.80 2.82 6.27
N PHE A 214 -5.60 2.65 5.70
CA PHE A 214 -5.43 2.19 4.32
C PHE A 214 -5.99 0.78 4.12
N GLY A 215 -5.72 -0.13 5.06
CA GLY A 215 -6.29 -1.48 5.04
C GLY A 215 -7.81 -1.48 5.20
N ALA A 216 -8.36 -0.60 6.04
CA ALA A 216 -9.81 -0.46 6.22
C ALA A 216 -10.48 0.08 4.95
N LEU A 217 -9.86 1.04 4.26
CA LEU A 217 -10.29 1.50 2.94
C LEU A 217 -10.29 0.37 1.91
N ARG A 218 -9.24 -0.47 1.91
CA ARG A 218 -9.16 -1.64 1.03
C ARG A 218 -10.33 -2.61 1.26
N ILE A 219 -10.74 -2.82 2.50
CA ILE A 219 -11.91 -3.66 2.83
C ILE A 219 -13.19 -2.98 2.34
N TRP A 220 -13.40 -1.72 2.69
CA TRP A 220 -14.62 -0.98 2.36
C TRP A 220 -14.84 -0.83 0.85
N ARG A 221 -13.77 -0.53 0.11
CA ARG A 221 -13.83 -0.26 -1.34
C ARG A 221 -13.69 -1.51 -2.19
N GLY A 222 -13.03 -2.55 -1.68
CA GLY A 222 -12.75 -3.78 -2.43
C GLY A 222 -11.54 -3.69 -3.38
N GLY A 223 -10.96 -2.51 -3.55
CA GLY A 223 -9.74 -2.27 -4.33
C GLY A 223 -8.73 -1.40 -3.58
N ILE A 224 -7.51 -1.30 -4.10
CA ILE A 224 -6.45 -0.49 -3.48
C ILE A 224 -6.51 1.00 -3.86
N GLY A 225 -7.30 1.40 -4.86
CA GLY A 225 -7.27 2.76 -5.44
C GLY A 225 -7.42 3.89 -4.42
N ALA A 226 -8.42 3.83 -3.53
CA ALA A 226 -8.60 4.85 -2.50
C ALA A 226 -7.47 4.82 -1.46
N ALA A 227 -6.90 3.65 -1.16
CA ALA A 227 -5.75 3.52 -0.29
C ALA A 227 -4.48 4.14 -0.93
N VAL A 228 -4.25 3.93 -2.23
CA VAL A 228 -3.16 4.57 -2.99
C VAL A 228 -3.28 6.09 -2.92
N ALA A 229 -4.46 6.62 -3.27
CA ALA A 229 -4.70 8.05 -3.26
C ALA A 229 -4.54 8.65 -1.85
N LEU A 230 -5.07 8.00 -0.82
CA LEU A 230 -4.95 8.46 0.56
C LEU A 230 -3.50 8.41 1.05
N HIS A 231 -2.76 7.35 0.73
CA HIS A 231 -1.35 7.21 1.07
C HIS A 231 -0.53 8.35 0.45
N ALA A 232 -0.68 8.62 -0.84
CA ALA A 232 0.00 9.75 -1.48
C ALA A 232 -0.36 11.11 -0.85
N ILE A 233 -1.63 11.32 -0.48
CA ILE A 233 -2.07 12.52 0.26
C ILE A 233 -1.36 12.61 1.62
N PHE A 234 -1.27 11.51 2.36
CA PHE A 234 -0.57 11.45 3.64
C PHE A 234 0.93 11.78 3.50
N ASN A 235 1.62 11.22 2.50
CA ASN A 235 3.03 11.50 2.26
C ASN A 235 3.28 13.00 1.99
N VAL A 236 2.48 13.59 1.09
CA VAL A 236 2.58 15.03 0.78
C VAL A 236 2.31 15.86 2.03
N PHE A 237 1.29 15.48 2.81
CA PHE A 237 0.94 16.20 4.04
C PHE A 237 2.00 16.07 5.13
N GLU A 238 2.62 14.89 5.27
CA GLU A 238 3.70 14.67 6.22
C GLU A 238 4.93 15.53 5.88
N ARG A 239 5.32 15.60 4.60
CA ARG A 239 6.39 16.50 4.13
C ARG A 239 6.08 17.96 4.44
N TYR A 240 4.82 18.37 4.24
CA TYR A 240 4.36 19.70 4.65
C TYR A 240 4.52 19.94 6.16
N LEU A 241 4.16 18.97 7.01
CA LEU A 241 4.29 19.09 8.47
C LEU A 241 5.74 19.13 8.93
N GLU A 242 6.61 18.35 8.30
CA GLU A 242 8.05 18.30 8.58
C GLU A 242 8.80 19.54 8.10
N GLY A 243 8.26 20.22 7.07
CA GLY A 243 8.95 21.29 6.37
C GLY A 243 10.08 20.76 5.48
N ARG A 244 9.79 19.71 4.70
CA ARG A 244 10.68 19.07 3.71
C ARG A 244 10.24 19.29 2.27
#